data_AF-A0A2T2XL28-F1
#
_entry.id   AF-A0A2T2XL28-F1
#
_cell.length_a   1.000
_cell.length_b   1.000
_cell.length_c   1.000
_cell.angle_alpha   90.00
_cell.angle_beta   90.00
_cell.angle_gamma   90.00
#
_symmetry.space_group_name_H-M   'P 1'
#
loop_
_entity.id
_entity.type
_entity.pdbx_description
1 polymer ?
#
loop_
_entity_poly.entity_id
_entity_poly.type
_entity_poly.pdbx_seq_one_letter_code
_entity_poly.pdbx_strand_id
1 'polypeptide(L)'
;MLTAIERQAAREGVAVRKVKPAYTSMIGQFKYQPQYGMSVHHAAALVIGRRGGLKVWRENVPKALRQWMQAQHQWNDPSYRKSVWSTWARIKCVATKTLASPHQYLSTWLGYRTTVFSK
;
A
#
# COMPACT_ATOMS: atom_id res chain seq x y z
N MET A 1 -12.49 -18.83 9.28
CA MET A 1 -11.34 -17.99 9.68
C MET A 1 -11.79 -16.70 10.37
N LEU A 2 -12.39 -15.72 9.68
CA LEU A 2 -12.79 -14.43 10.30
C LEU A 2 -13.81 -14.58 11.46
N THR A 3 -14.82 -15.43 11.28
CA THR A 3 -15.85 -15.69 12.29
C THR A 3 -15.29 -16.30 13.57
N ALA A 4 -14.21 -17.09 13.49
CA ALA A 4 -13.56 -17.66 14.65
C ALA A 4 -12.85 -16.57 15.49
N ILE A 5 -12.19 -15.63 14.81
CA ILE A 5 -11.54 -14.47 15.46
C ILE A 5 -12.59 -13.58 16.12
N GLU A 6 -13.70 -13.30 15.43
CA GLU A 6 -14.80 -12.49 15.99
C GLU A 6 -15.43 -13.16 17.22
N ARG A 7 -15.64 -14.47 17.18
CA ARG A 7 -16.15 -15.24 18.33
C ARG A 7 -15.17 -15.23 19.50
N GLN A 8 -13.87 -15.39 19.24
CA GLN A 8 -12.86 -15.37 20.29
C GLN A 8 -12.78 -13.98 20.94
N ALA A 9 -12.75 -12.92 20.13
CA ALA A 9 -12.73 -11.56 20.64
C ALA A 9 -13.98 -11.26 21.47
N ALA A 10 -15.16 -11.73 21.05
CA ALA A 10 -16.39 -11.60 21.84
C ALA A 10 -16.30 -12.34 23.19
N ARG A 11 -15.71 -13.53 23.23
CA ARG A 11 -15.48 -14.30 24.47
C ARG A 11 -14.52 -13.59 25.43
N GLU A 12 -13.50 -12.93 24.88
CA GLU A 12 -12.49 -12.20 25.65
C GLU A 12 -12.90 -10.75 25.98
N GLY A 13 -14.08 -10.30 25.53
CA GLY A 13 -14.54 -8.93 25.73
C GLY A 13 -13.76 -7.89 24.91
N VAL A 14 -13.05 -8.30 23.86
CA VAL A 14 -12.25 -7.43 22.99
C VAL A 14 -13.11 -6.88 21.86
N ALA A 15 -13.18 -5.55 21.75
CA ALA A 15 -13.94 -4.90 20.69
C ALA A 15 -13.26 -5.10 19.31
N VAL A 16 -14.03 -5.60 18.33
CA VAL A 16 -13.56 -5.80 16.94
C VAL A 16 -14.15 -4.73 16.02
N ARG A 17 -13.27 -4.00 15.32
CA ARG A 17 -13.67 -3.03 14.31
C ARG A 17 -13.31 -3.52 12.91
N LYS A 18 -14.32 -3.62 12.02
CA LYS A 18 -14.10 -3.97 10.61
C LYS A 18 -13.56 -2.77 9.84
N VAL A 19 -12.51 -3.02 9.06
CA VAL A 19 -11.80 -2.01 8.26
C VAL A 19 -11.71 -2.48 6.82
N LYS A 20 -11.84 -1.55 5.86
CA LYS A 20 -11.72 -1.89 4.43
C LYS A 20 -10.27 -2.33 4.12
N PRO A 21 -10.04 -3.55 3.61
CA PRO A 21 -8.69 -4.12 3.49
C PRO A 21 -7.95 -3.69 2.21
N ALA A 22 -8.51 -2.83 1.37
CA ALA A 22 -7.94 -2.64 0.04
C ALA A 22 -6.55 -2.00 0.07
N TYR A 23 -5.67 -2.58 -0.74
CA TYR A 23 -4.31 -2.11 -1.00
C TYR A 23 -3.41 -2.02 0.24
N THR A 24 -3.74 -2.70 1.35
CA THR A 24 -2.98 -2.60 2.61
C THR A 24 -1.52 -3.04 2.48
N SER A 25 -1.27 -4.14 1.78
CA SER A 25 0.09 -4.63 1.48
C SER A 25 0.88 -3.65 0.63
N MET A 26 0.26 -3.17 -0.46
CA MET A 26 0.88 -2.23 -1.40
C MET A 26 1.20 -0.88 -0.77
N ILE A 27 0.25 -0.34 0.02
CA ILE A 27 0.45 0.89 0.78
C ILE A 27 1.55 0.68 1.79
N GLY A 28 1.54 -0.45 2.51
CA GLY A 28 2.60 -0.82 3.45
C GLY A 28 3.96 -0.81 2.78
N GLN A 29 4.11 -1.53 1.68
CA GLN A 29 5.35 -1.66 0.92
C GLN A 29 5.88 -0.32 0.41
N PHE A 30 5.04 0.47 -0.26
CA PHE A 30 5.50 1.68 -0.94
C PHE A 30 5.55 2.92 -0.04
N LYS A 31 4.81 2.94 1.06
CA LYS A 31 4.74 4.11 1.95
C LYS A 31 5.47 3.88 3.27
N TYR A 32 5.11 2.84 4.01
CA TYR A 32 5.53 2.69 5.39
C TYR A 32 6.83 1.88 5.55
N GLN A 33 7.08 0.94 4.63
CA GLN A 33 8.33 0.21 4.55
C GLN A 33 9.55 1.15 4.38
N PRO A 34 9.58 2.10 3.42
CA PRO A 34 10.71 3.02 3.28
C PRO A 34 10.81 4.04 4.42
N GLN A 35 9.70 4.37 5.09
CA GLN A 35 9.69 5.35 6.19
C GLN A 35 10.24 4.76 7.50
N TYR A 36 9.93 3.49 7.78
CA TYR A 36 10.20 2.87 9.08
C TYR A 36 11.14 1.66 9.00
N GLY A 37 11.57 1.23 7.81
CA GLY A 37 12.49 0.11 7.65
C GLY A 37 11.93 -1.27 8.08
N MET A 38 10.61 -1.43 8.10
CA MET A 38 9.95 -2.66 8.58
C MET A 38 9.69 -3.69 7.48
N SER A 39 9.20 -4.88 7.84
CA SER A 39 8.74 -5.88 6.85
C SER A 39 7.44 -5.44 6.17
N VAL A 40 7.16 -5.98 4.98
CA VAL A 40 5.91 -5.66 4.25
C VAL A 40 4.66 -6.05 5.05
N HIS A 41 4.73 -7.14 5.84
CA HIS A 41 3.62 -7.62 6.67
C HIS A 41 3.38 -6.70 7.87
N HIS A 42 4.45 -6.26 8.55
CA HIS A 42 4.33 -5.28 9.62
C HIS A 42 3.81 -3.93 9.09
N ALA A 43 4.27 -3.52 7.92
CA ALA A 43 3.78 -2.31 7.26
C ALA A 43 2.29 -2.42 6.90
N ALA A 44 1.83 -3.58 6.42
CA ALA A 44 0.42 -3.82 6.13
C ALA A 44 -0.44 -3.80 7.40
N ALA A 45 0.04 -4.39 8.49
CA ALA A 45 -0.62 -4.36 9.80
C ALA A 45 -0.74 -2.91 10.31
N LEU A 46 0.31 -2.10 10.15
CA LEU A 46 0.28 -0.67 10.48
C LEU A 46 -0.81 0.07 9.69
N VAL A 47 -0.97 -0.19 8.39
CA VAL A 47 -2.04 0.43 7.58
C VAL A 47 -3.43 0.07 8.12
N ILE A 48 -3.65 -1.19 8.51
CA ILE A 48 -4.92 -1.66 9.08
C ILE A 48 -5.17 -0.94 10.42
N GLY A 49 -4.18 -0.88 11.29
CA GLY A 49 -4.25 -0.18 12.57
C GLY A 49 -4.55 1.31 12.42
N ARG A 50 -3.92 2.00 11.47
CA ARG A 50 -4.16 3.44 11.21
C ARG A 50 -5.58 3.72 10.70
N ARG A 51 -6.11 2.85 9.84
CA ARG A 51 -7.50 2.95 9.36
C ARG A 51 -8.52 2.64 10.46
N GLY A 52 -8.21 1.66 11.32
CA GLY A 52 -9.08 1.23 12.42
C GLY A 52 -9.05 2.13 13.65
N GLY A 53 -7.91 2.71 14.01
CA GLY A 53 -7.74 3.49 15.24
C GLY A 53 -7.73 5.00 15.02
N LEU A 54 -7.04 5.49 13.98
CA LEU A 54 -6.73 6.92 13.82
C LEU A 54 -7.67 7.68 12.87
N LYS A 55 -8.81 7.07 12.49
CA LYS A 55 -9.78 7.62 11.51
C LYS A 55 -9.12 8.04 10.17
N VAL A 56 -8.00 7.43 9.80
CA VAL A 56 -7.33 7.68 8.52
C VAL A 56 -8.01 6.82 7.45
N TRP A 57 -8.99 7.40 6.76
CA TRP A 57 -9.79 6.67 5.76
C TRP A 57 -9.07 6.45 4.42
N ARG A 58 -8.06 7.28 4.12
CA ARG A 58 -7.38 7.31 2.82
C ARG A 58 -5.89 7.58 3.03
N GLU A 59 -5.06 6.80 2.36
CA GLU A 59 -3.62 6.93 2.41
C GLU A 59 -3.12 7.55 1.12
N ASN A 60 -2.58 8.77 1.17
CA ASN A 60 -2.04 9.42 -0.02
C ASN A 60 -0.75 8.75 -0.48
N VAL A 61 -0.55 8.72 -1.81
CA VAL A 61 0.67 8.21 -2.46
C VAL A 61 1.86 9.11 -2.10
N PRO A 62 3.02 8.54 -1.70
CA PRO A 62 4.24 9.29 -1.45
C PRO A 62 4.67 10.17 -2.65
N LYS A 63 5.22 11.36 -2.38
CA LYS A 63 5.66 12.30 -3.43
C LYS A 63 6.73 11.69 -4.33
N ALA A 64 7.70 10.96 -3.76
CA ALA A 64 8.77 10.30 -4.53
C ALA A 64 8.21 9.28 -5.53
N LEU A 65 7.30 8.40 -5.07
CA LEU A 65 6.63 7.44 -5.96
C LEU A 65 5.81 8.16 -7.06
N ARG A 66 5.12 9.25 -6.71
CA ARG A 66 4.39 10.06 -7.69
C ARG A 66 5.32 10.64 -8.76
N GLN A 67 6.43 11.24 -8.35
CA GLN A 67 7.41 11.86 -9.27
C GLN A 67 8.04 10.80 -10.18
N TRP A 68 8.41 9.65 -9.62
CA TRP A 68 8.92 8.52 -10.41
C TRP A 68 7.89 8.06 -11.46
N MET A 69 6.62 7.89 -11.09
CA MET A 69 5.57 7.53 -12.06
C MET A 69 5.32 8.60 -13.12
N GLN A 70 5.52 9.89 -12.79
CA GLN A 70 5.42 10.99 -13.73
C GLN A 70 6.57 10.95 -14.75
N ALA A 71 7.80 10.72 -14.29
CA ALA A 71 8.97 10.57 -15.16
C ALA A 71 8.81 9.40 -16.14
N GLN A 72 8.12 8.34 -15.72
CA GLN A 72 7.81 7.18 -16.57
C GLN A 72 6.57 7.39 -17.48
N HIS A 73 5.99 8.60 -17.55
CA HIS A 73 4.75 8.91 -18.27
C HIS A 73 3.52 8.05 -17.86
N GLN A 74 3.56 7.40 -16.70
CA GLN A 74 2.51 6.49 -16.22
C GLN A 74 1.47 7.14 -15.30
N TRP A 75 1.67 8.42 -14.94
CA TRP A 75 0.86 9.16 -13.97
C TRP A 75 -0.30 9.98 -14.58
N ASN A 76 -0.23 10.35 -15.86
CA ASN A 76 -0.97 11.52 -16.36
C ASN A 76 -2.38 11.26 -16.96
N ASP A 77 -2.97 10.10 -16.72
CA ASP A 77 -4.31 9.79 -17.18
C ASP A 77 -5.41 10.54 -16.38
N PRO A 78 -6.28 11.35 -17.01
CA PRO A 78 -7.31 12.17 -16.34
C PRO A 78 -8.35 11.35 -15.55
N SER A 79 -8.59 10.09 -15.95
CA SER A 79 -9.58 9.19 -15.33
C SER A 79 -9.27 8.89 -13.85
N TYR A 80 -7.99 8.90 -13.44
CA TYR A 80 -7.56 8.41 -12.13
C TYR A 80 -7.41 9.49 -11.04
N ARG A 81 -7.59 10.77 -11.40
CA ARG A 81 -7.53 11.91 -10.46
C ARG A 81 -8.75 12.01 -9.52
N LYS A 82 -9.79 11.21 -9.73
CA LYS A 82 -11.07 11.30 -9.01
C LYS A 82 -11.01 10.79 -7.56
N SER A 83 -10.15 9.81 -7.23
CA SER A 83 -10.05 9.27 -5.85
C SER A 83 -8.68 8.67 -5.50
N VAL A 84 -8.35 8.66 -4.21
CA VAL A 84 -7.13 7.99 -3.69
C VAL A 84 -7.10 6.50 -4.05
N TRP A 85 -8.27 5.87 -4.12
CA TRP A 85 -8.41 4.43 -4.37
C TRP A 85 -8.13 4.08 -5.82
N SER A 86 -8.57 4.91 -6.76
CA SER A 86 -8.23 4.76 -8.18
C SER A 86 -6.74 4.96 -8.44
N THR A 87 -6.07 5.83 -7.67
CA THR A 87 -4.61 5.99 -7.75
C THR A 87 -3.87 4.72 -7.33
N TRP A 88 -4.26 4.10 -6.20
CA TRP A 88 -3.66 2.82 -5.77
C TRP A 88 -3.97 1.66 -6.70
N ALA A 89 -5.16 1.65 -7.34
CA ALA A 89 -5.47 0.67 -8.38
C ALA A 89 -4.51 0.76 -9.58
N ARG A 90 -4.14 1.99 -9.98
CA ARG A 90 -3.17 2.21 -11.07
C ARG A 90 -1.77 1.76 -10.67
N ILE A 91 -1.33 2.10 -9.47
CA ILE A 91 -0.04 1.64 -8.91
C ILE A 91 0.01 0.11 -8.93
N LYS A 92 -1.10 -0.56 -8.56
CA LYS A 92 -1.21 -2.01 -8.68
C LYS A 92 -1.00 -2.49 -10.11
N CYS A 93 -1.73 -1.92 -11.07
CA CYS A 93 -1.63 -2.29 -12.48
C CYS A 93 -0.20 -2.11 -13.02
N VAL A 94 0.44 -0.98 -12.69
CA VAL A 94 1.84 -0.70 -13.07
C VAL A 94 2.78 -1.71 -12.43
N ALA A 95 2.70 -1.91 -11.11
CA ALA A 95 3.55 -2.86 -10.40
C ALA A 95 3.40 -4.28 -10.96
N THR A 96 2.18 -4.72 -11.28
CA THR A 96 1.94 -6.03 -11.92
C THR A 96 2.53 -6.13 -13.32
N LYS A 97 2.49 -5.03 -14.10
CA LYS A 97 3.11 -5.00 -15.44
C LYS A 97 4.64 -5.07 -15.34
N THR A 98 5.24 -4.37 -14.38
CA THR A 98 6.69 -4.43 -14.11
C THR A 98 7.12 -5.78 -13.54
N LEU A 99 6.26 -6.44 -12.74
CA LEU A 99 6.45 -7.82 -12.28
C LEU A 99 6.42 -8.82 -13.45
N ALA A 100 5.61 -8.60 -14.48
CA ALA A 100 5.58 -9.47 -15.65
C ALA A 100 6.81 -9.34 -16.56
N SER A 101 7.62 -8.28 -16.39
CA SER A 101 8.87 -8.09 -17.13
C SER A 101 10.01 -8.92 -16.49
N PRO A 102 10.88 -9.59 -17.28
CA PRO A 102 11.95 -10.46 -16.77
C PRO A 102 12.94 -9.79 -15.81
N HIS A 103 13.09 -8.46 -15.89
CA HIS A 103 13.91 -7.66 -14.98
C HIS A 103 13.03 -7.00 -13.89
N GLN A 104 12.75 -7.73 -12.82
CA GLN A 104 11.90 -7.27 -11.72
C GLN A 104 12.66 -6.43 -10.68
N TYR A 105 12.72 -5.11 -10.85
CA TYR A 105 13.34 -4.23 -9.85
C TYR A 105 12.32 -3.63 -8.84
N LEU A 106 11.06 -3.38 -9.21
CA LEU A 106 10.09 -2.75 -8.28
C LEU A 106 9.42 -3.73 -7.29
N SER A 107 9.53 -5.03 -7.53
CA SER A 107 8.89 -6.05 -6.68
C SER A 107 9.65 -6.29 -5.38
N THR A 108 10.97 -6.12 -5.43
CA THR A 108 11.85 -6.21 -4.27
C THR A 108 11.99 -4.83 -3.62
N TRP A 109 12.01 -4.80 -2.29
CA TRP A 109 12.24 -3.55 -1.57
C TRP A 109 13.58 -2.91 -1.94
N LEU A 110 14.63 -3.73 -2.14
CA LEU A 110 15.94 -3.23 -2.57
C LEU A 110 15.85 -2.54 -3.92
N GLY A 111 15.20 -3.15 -4.92
CA GLY A 111 15.09 -2.51 -6.21
C GLY A 111 14.16 -1.29 -6.21
N TYR A 112 13.05 -1.29 -5.47
CA TYR A 112 12.22 -0.09 -5.27
C TYR A 112 13.02 1.06 -4.64
N ARG A 113 13.81 0.75 -3.59
CA ARG A 113 14.65 1.73 -2.89
C ARG A 113 15.66 2.34 -3.85
N THR A 114 16.35 1.51 -4.63
CA THR A 114 17.33 1.98 -5.61
C THR A 114 16.64 2.79 -6.72
N THR A 115 15.51 2.36 -7.26
CA THR A 115 14.93 3.04 -8.44
C THR A 115 14.12 4.30 -8.14
N VAL A 116 13.51 4.41 -6.96
CA VAL A 116 12.66 5.56 -6.61
C VAL A 116 13.42 6.61 -5.80
N PHE A 117 14.48 6.20 -5.08
CA PHE A 117 15.26 7.11 -4.24
C PHE A 117 16.72 7.29 -4.68
N SER A 118 17.23 6.58 -5.70
CA SER A 118 18.53 6.94 -6.28
C SER A 118 18.37 8.20 -7.13
N LYS A 119 19.14 9.22 -6.76
CA LYS A 119 19.48 10.34 -7.65
C LYS A 119 20.59 9.90 -8.61
#